data_AF-A0A9E5YHB4-F1
#
_entry.id   AF-A0A9E5YHB4-F1
#
_cell.length_a   1.000
_cell.length_b   1.000
_cell.length_c   1.000
_cell.angle_alpha   90.00
_cell.angle_beta   90.00
_cell.angle_gamma   90.00
#
_symmetry.space_group_name_H-M   'P 1'
#
loop_
_entity.id
_entity.type
_entity.pdbx_description
1 polymer ?
#
loop_
_entity_poly.entity_id
_entity_poly.type
_entity_poly.pdbx_seq_one_letter_code
_entity_poly.pdbx_strand_id
1 'polypeptide(L)'
;MIKYFTNREISEKLEINLARWKRWSREFIPPDPLGGMQTGYARQYHPDEAFNVHLGGHLVSDLKFAIPEAKQILADLQGWLADKGFYFNVKGGAVSQNSIEALIKEYIVFISKERLPDNTYKFKYTVRGIISNKPVRYQNFEIMEELYTETVIGLQPDKSAVYDTNAVKTLHISGVLNNFVARMDLEQACYPALNPHIS
;
A
#
# COMPACT_ATOMS: atom_id res chain seq x y z
N MET A 1 11.12 -20.05 3.57
CA MET A 1 12.43 -19.52 3.10
C MET A 1 12.17 -18.18 2.45
N ILE A 2 12.96 -17.13 2.75
CA ILE A 2 12.74 -15.81 2.15
C ILE A 2 13.21 -15.85 0.69
N LYS A 3 12.29 -15.57 -0.24
CA LYS A 3 12.55 -15.56 -1.68
C LYS A 3 13.01 -14.16 -2.08
N TYR A 4 14.15 -14.07 -2.76
CA TYR A 4 14.63 -12.84 -3.37
C TYR A 4 14.33 -12.85 -4.86
N PHE A 5 14.08 -11.67 -5.42
CA PHE A 5 13.75 -11.53 -6.84
C PHE A 5 14.76 -10.65 -7.54
N THR A 6 15.00 -10.90 -8.81
CA THR A 6 15.77 -10.02 -9.69
C THR A 6 14.86 -9.04 -10.43
N ASN A 7 15.44 -7.96 -10.98
CA ASN A 7 14.71 -7.02 -11.84
C ASN A 7 13.93 -7.71 -12.97
N ARG A 8 14.50 -8.75 -13.57
CA ARG A 8 13.92 -9.46 -14.71
C ARG A 8 12.70 -10.26 -14.27
N GLU A 9 12.82 -11.03 -13.18
CA GLU A 9 11.71 -11.82 -12.64
C GLU A 9 10.53 -10.93 -12.24
N ILE A 10 10.80 -9.81 -11.55
CA ILE A 10 9.72 -8.89 -11.14
C ILE A 10 9.04 -8.27 -12.36
N SER A 11 9.83 -7.81 -13.34
CA SER A 11 9.32 -7.21 -14.58
C SER A 11 8.43 -8.19 -15.34
N GLU A 12 8.85 -9.45 -15.48
CA GLU A 12 8.10 -10.50 -16.15
C GLU A 12 6.82 -10.85 -15.38
N LYS A 13 6.92 -11.08 -14.06
CA LYS A 13 5.78 -11.50 -13.22
C LYS A 13 4.71 -10.43 -13.05
N LEU A 14 5.11 -9.17 -12.85
CA LEU A 14 4.19 -8.05 -12.68
C LEU A 14 3.74 -7.43 -14.01
N GLU A 15 4.25 -7.92 -15.15
CA GLU A 15 4.00 -7.36 -16.48
C GLU A 15 4.36 -5.87 -16.58
N ILE A 16 5.36 -5.43 -15.79
CA ILE A 16 5.87 -4.07 -15.79
C ILE A 16 7.10 -4.02 -16.68
N ASN A 17 7.17 -3.07 -17.60
CA ASN A 17 8.36 -2.87 -18.43
C ASN A 17 9.64 -2.76 -17.58
N LEU A 18 10.68 -3.51 -17.94
CA LEU A 18 11.93 -3.62 -17.16
C LEU A 18 12.61 -2.27 -16.90
N ALA A 19 12.64 -1.37 -17.89
CA ALA A 19 13.25 -0.05 -17.73
C ALA A 19 12.42 0.82 -16.77
N ARG A 20 11.09 0.70 -16.83
CA ARG A 20 10.17 1.36 -15.89
C ARG A 20 10.38 0.85 -14.46
N TRP A 21 10.44 -0.47 -14.27
CA TRP A 21 10.73 -1.09 -12.98
C TRP A 21 12.07 -0.60 -12.41
N LYS A 22 13.15 -0.66 -13.20
CA LYS A 22 14.47 -0.17 -12.80
C LYS A 22 14.46 1.32 -12.42
N ARG A 23 13.68 2.14 -13.13
CA ARG A 23 13.50 3.55 -12.78
C ARG A 23 12.82 3.69 -11.42
N TRP A 24 11.66 3.07 -11.21
CA TRP A 24 10.95 3.11 -9.94
C TRP A 24 11.80 2.59 -8.78
N SER A 25 12.52 1.50 -8.99
CA SER A 25 13.43 0.95 -7.99
C SER A 25 14.51 1.95 -7.55
N ARG A 26 15.01 2.82 -8.44
CA ARG A 26 16.00 3.84 -8.03
C ARG A 26 15.38 4.98 -7.21
N GLU A 27 14.09 5.22 -7.37
CA GLU A 27 13.38 6.32 -6.72
C GLU A 27 12.87 5.96 -5.32
N PHE A 28 12.37 4.72 -5.17
CA PHE A 28 11.59 4.29 -4.00
C PHE A 28 12.38 3.45 -2.99
N ILE A 29 13.55 2.94 -3.34
CA ILE A 29 14.41 2.19 -2.42
C ILE A 29 15.86 2.68 -2.53
N PRO A 30 16.67 2.60 -1.46
CA PRO A 30 18.06 3.06 -1.47
C PRO A 30 18.89 2.35 -2.54
N PRO A 31 20.04 2.91 -2.95
CA PRO A 31 20.96 2.20 -3.83
C PRO A 31 21.38 0.87 -3.19
N ASP A 32 21.58 -0.14 -4.03
CA ASP A 32 22.01 -1.46 -3.58
C ASP A 32 23.40 -1.35 -2.94
N PRO A 33 23.58 -1.74 -1.66
CA PRO A 33 24.87 -1.64 -0.97
C PRO A 33 25.97 -2.48 -1.65
N LEU A 34 25.61 -3.55 -2.37
CA LEU A 34 26.57 -4.42 -3.05
C LEU A 34 26.81 -4.01 -4.51
N GLY A 35 25.82 -3.38 -5.15
CA GLY A 35 25.90 -2.95 -6.55
C GLY A 35 26.94 -1.87 -6.83
N GLY A 36 27.38 -1.12 -5.80
CA GLY A 36 28.46 -0.14 -5.90
C GLY A 36 29.87 -0.71 -5.66
N MET A 37 29.99 -1.89 -5.04
CA MET A 37 31.27 -2.48 -4.64
C MET A 37 31.78 -3.56 -5.60
N GLN A 38 30.89 -4.23 -6.35
CA GLN A 38 31.28 -5.29 -7.28
C GLN A 38 30.57 -5.12 -8.63
N THR A 39 31.35 -4.89 -9.69
CA THR A 39 30.87 -4.87 -11.06
C THR A 39 30.32 -6.25 -11.45
N GLY A 40 29.01 -6.36 -11.65
CA GLY A 40 28.36 -7.57 -12.18
C GLY A 40 27.24 -8.16 -11.33
N TYR A 41 27.05 -7.71 -10.09
CA TYR A 41 25.93 -8.18 -9.26
C TYR A 41 24.63 -7.47 -9.64
N ALA A 42 23.61 -8.26 -10.02
CA ALA A 42 22.28 -7.76 -10.27
C ALA A 42 21.54 -7.55 -8.96
N ARG A 43 20.90 -6.38 -8.81
CA ARG A 43 20.07 -6.07 -7.64
C ARG A 43 19.03 -7.17 -7.39
N GLN A 44 19.05 -7.69 -6.17
CA GLN A 44 18.04 -8.58 -5.64
C GLN A 44 17.11 -7.79 -4.72
N TYR A 45 15.83 -8.18 -4.69
CA TYR A 45 14.79 -7.51 -3.93
C TYR A 45 14.24 -8.47 -2.89
N HIS A 46 14.21 -8.03 -1.63
CA HIS A 46 13.32 -8.63 -0.65
C HIS A 46 11.86 -8.41 -1.06
N PRO A 47 10.90 -9.31 -0.71
CA PRO A 47 9.49 -9.11 -1.05
C PRO A 47 8.95 -7.74 -0.61
N ASP A 48 9.37 -7.23 0.54
CA ASP A 48 8.95 -5.90 1.04
C ASP A 48 9.51 -4.74 0.21
N GLU A 49 10.75 -4.84 -0.24
CA GLU A 49 11.35 -3.84 -1.12
C GLU A 49 10.65 -3.84 -2.47
N ALA A 50 10.41 -5.04 -3.04
CA ALA A 50 9.67 -5.19 -4.27
C ALA A 50 8.23 -4.65 -4.13
N PHE A 51 7.56 -4.92 -3.00
CA PHE A 51 6.23 -4.38 -2.75
C PHE A 51 6.24 -2.86 -2.63
N ASN A 52 7.19 -2.25 -1.92
CA ASN A 52 7.32 -0.79 -1.83
C ASN A 52 7.54 -0.14 -3.20
N VAL A 53 8.39 -0.72 -4.05
CA VAL A 53 8.60 -0.23 -5.43
C VAL A 53 7.33 -0.38 -6.27
N HIS A 54 6.63 -1.51 -6.14
CA HIS A 54 5.38 -1.77 -6.86
C HIS A 54 4.28 -0.78 -6.43
N LEU A 55 4.11 -0.57 -5.12
CA LEU A 55 3.15 0.38 -4.56
C LEU A 55 3.46 1.82 -4.98
N GLY A 56 4.73 2.24 -4.88
CA GLY A 56 5.16 3.55 -5.39
C GLY A 56 4.90 3.70 -6.89
N GLY A 57 5.14 2.64 -7.66
CA GLY A 57 4.79 2.57 -9.08
C GLY A 57 3.30 2.74 -9.34
N HIS A 58 2.44 2.09 -8.55
CA HIS A 58 0.98 2.22 -8.63
C HIS A 58 0.51 3.65 -8.31
N LEU A 59 1.06 4.26 -7.25
CA LEU A 59 0.78 5.66 -6.91
C LEU A 59 1.08 6.62 -8.08
N VAL A 60 2.19 6.40 -8.79
CA VAL A 60 2.60 7.25 -9.91
C VAL A 60 1.81 6.94 -11.18
N SER A 61 1.69 5.66 -11.55
CA SER A 61 1.14 5.25 -12.85
C SER A 61 -0.37 5.24 -12.87
N ASP A 62 -1.02 4.81 -11.80
CA ASP A 62 -2.47 4.63 -11.76
C ASP A 62 -3.13 5.81 -11.05
N LEU A 63 -2.61 6.20 -9.87
CA LEU A 63 -3.15 7.35 -9.13
C LEU A 63 -2.59 8.71 -9.57
N LYS A 64 -1.63 8.74 -10.49
CA LYS A 64 -1.06 9.96 -11.11
C LYS A 64 -0.40 10.93 -10.13
N PHE A 65 0.12 10.44 -9.00
CA PHE A 65 0.98 11.25 -8.14
C PHE A 65 2.35 11.49 -8.79
N ALA A 66 2.95 12.66 -8.54
CA ALA A 66 4.34 12.88 -8.89
C ALA A 66 5.26 11.99 -8.03
N ILE A 67 6.47 11.67 -8.51
CA ILE A 67 7.42 10.83 -7.77
C ILE A 67 7.69 11.36 -6.35
N PRO A 68 7.96 12.67 -6.12
CA PRO A 68 8.16 13.18 -4.77
C PRO A 68 6.93 13.00 -3.87
N GLU A 69 5.72 13.13 -4.42
CA GLU A 69 4.47 12.93 -3.69
C GLU A 69 4.29 11.47 -3.31
N ALA A 70 4.50 10.55 -4.25
CA ALA A 70 4.43 9.11 -3.99
C ALA A 70 5.44 8.68 -2.92
N LYS A 71 6.66 9.26 -2.92
CA LYS A 71 7.66 9.00 -1.87
C LYS A 71 7.19 9.48 -0.50
N GLN A 72 6.60 10.68 -0.42
CA GLN A 72 6.03 11.19 0.83
C GLN A 72 4.91 10.28 1.33
N ILE A 73 3.99 9.88 0.44
CA ILE A 73 2.87 9.00 0.77
C ILE A 73 3.35 7.65 1.32
N LEU A 74 4.33 7.02 0.67
CA LEU A 74 4.91 5.78 1.17
C LEU A 74 5.56 5.96 2.55
N ALA A 75 6.29 7.04 2.76
CA ALA A 75 6.94 7.33 4.04
C ALA A 75 5.89 7.53 5.16
N ASP A 76 4.83 8.29 4.88
CA ASP A 76 3.77 8.56 5.85
C ASP A 76 2.98 7.29 6.23
N LEU A 77 2.77 6.40 5.26
CA LEU A 77 2.02 5.15 5.45
C LEU A 77 2.87 4.00 5.99
N GLN A 78 4.21 4.10 5.95
CA GLN A 78 5.12 2.98 6.23
C GLN A 78 4.87 2.33 7.61
N GLY A 79 4.76 3.13 8.66
CA GLY A 79 4.51 2.62 10.01
C GLY A 79 3.16 1.90 10.09
N TRP A 80 2.12 2.49 9.52
CA TRP A 80 0.79 1.89 9.48
C TRP A 80 0.75 0.59 8.66
N LEU A 81 1.43 0.53 7.51
CA LEU A 81 1.54 -0.67 6.68
C LEU A 81 2.23 -1.81 7.43
N ALA A 82 3.29 -1.50 8.19
CA ALA A 82 3.97 -2.47 9.03
C ALA A 82 3.05 -2.99 10.14
N ASP A 83 2.38 -2.08 10.85
CA ASP A 83 1.46 -2.42 11.95
C ASP A 83 0.29 -3.29 11.47
N LYS A 84 -0.21 -3.06 10.26
CA LYS A 84 -1.30 -3.85 9.66
C LYS A 84 -0.84 -5.11 8.93
N GLY A 85 0.46 -5.40 8.90
CA GLY A 85 0.98 -6.63 8.32
C GLY A 85 0.92 -6.67 6.80
N PHE A 86 1.13 -5.53 6.14
CA PHE A 86 1.32 -5.46 4.68
C PHE A 86 2.71 -5.92 4.23
N TYR A 87 3.65 -6.04 5.18
CA TYR A 87 5.00 -6.55 4.94
C TYR A 87 5.12 -8.02 5.32
N PHE A 88 6.07 -8.68 4.68
CA PHE A 88 6.34 -10.10 4.77
C PHE A 88 6.74 -10.49 6.20
N ASN A 89 5.89 -11.28 6.85
CA ASN A 89 6.13 -11.78 8.19
C ASN A 89 6.21 -13.31 8.21
N VAL A 90 7.43 -13.83 8.40
CA VAL A 90 7.69 -15.28 8.52
C VAL A 90 7.14 -15.87 9.82
N LYS A 91 6.97 -15.04 10.85
CA LYS A 91 6.50 -15.43 12.18
C LYS A 91 5.10 -14.89 12.35
N GLY A 92 4.10 -15.57 11.81
CA GLY A 92 2.68 -15.17 11.87
C GLY A 92 2.36 -14.43 13.17
N GLY A 93 2.23 -13.11 13.06
CA GLY A 93 2.06 -12.24 14.22
C GLY A 93 0.68 -12.50 14.79
N ALA A 94 0.59 -12.85 16.07
CA ALA A 94 -0.66 -13.00 16.77
C ALA A 94 -1.40 -11.65 16.79
N VAL A 95 -2.27 -11.42 15.83
CA VAL A 95 -3.30 -10.39 15.95
C VAL A 95 -4.15 -10.82 17.14
N SER A 96 -4.36 -9.91 18.09
CA SER A 96 -5.24 -10.19 19.22
C SER A 96 -6.63 -10.56 18.67
N GLN A 97 -7.01 -11.84 18.84
CA GLN A 97 -8.23 -12.45 18.29
C GLN A 97 -9.53 -11.72 18.73
N ASN A 98 -9.44 -10.84 19.73
CA ASN A 98 -10.57 -10.10 20.30
C ASN A 98 -10.64 -8.63 19.86
N SER A 99 -9.90 -8.23 18.82
CA SER A 99 -9.93 -6.87 18.28
C SER A 99 -10.83 -6.76 17.04
N ILE A 100 -11.48 -5.60 16.85
CA ILE A 100 -12.24 -5.30 15.62
C ILE A 100 -11.37 -5.47 14.36
N GLU A 101 -10.05 -5.33 14.50
CA GLU A 101 -9.10 -5.50 13.41
C GLU A 101 -9.11 -6.91 12.81
N ALA A 102 -9.38 -7.94 13.61
CA ALA A 102 -9.50 -9.32 13.14
C ALA A 102 -10.74 -9.56 12.24
N LEU A 103 -11.69 -8.61 12.22
CA LEU A 103 -12.89 -8.67 11.39
C LEU A 103 -12.71 -7.94 10.05
N ILE A 104 -11.64 -7.16 9.89
CA ILE A 104 -11.40 -6.37 8.68
C ILE A 104 -10.90 -7.27 7.56
N LYS A 105 -11.62 -7.29 6.44
CA LYS A 105 -11.32 -8.10 5.24
C LYS A 105 -10.50 -7.35 4.19
N GLU A 106 -10.66 -6.04 4.14
CA GLU A 106 -10.03 -5.18 3.14
C GLU A 106 -9.74 -3.81 3.72
N TYR A 107 -8.64 -3.20 3.29
CA TYR A 107 -8.33 -1.80 3.55
C TYR A 107 -8.37 -0.97 2.28
N ILE A 108 -8.95 0.23 2.40
CA ILE A 108 -8.95 1.27 1.39
C ILE A 108 -8.35 2.53 2.02
N VAL A 109 -7.41 3.19 1.32
CA VAL A 109 -6.81 4.44 1.77
C VAL A 109 -7.31 5.57 0.87
N PHE A 110 -7.98 6.55 1.47
CA PHE A 110 -8.35 7.80 0.84
C PHE A 110 -7.25 8.82 1.07
N ILE A 111 -6.60 9.24 -0.02
CA ILE A 111 -5.48 10.19 0.00
C ILE A 111 -6.03 11.55 -0.43
N SER A 112 -6.00 12.50 0.48
CA SER A 112 -6.36 13.89 0.24
C SER A 112 -5.12 14.78 0.28
N LYS A 113 -5.08 15.78 -0.59
CA LYS A 113 -3.99 16.74 -0.68
C LYS A 113 -4.51 18.10 -0.20
N GLU A 114 -3.81 18.67 0.77
CA GLU A 114 -4.15 19.95 1.40
C GLU A 114 -3.06 20.96 1.06
N ARG A 115 -3.46 22.14 0.59
CA ARG A 115 -2.53 23.24 0.30
C ARG A 115 -2.39 24.09 1.55
N LEU A 116 -1.16 24.25 2.01
CA LEU A 116 -0.85 25.07 3.17
C LEU A 116 -0.67 26.55 2.78
N PRO A 117 -0.80 27.49 3.74
CA PRO A 117 -0.66 28.93 3.47
C PRO A 117 0.70 29.33 2.88
N ASP A 118 1.76 28.55 3.16
CA ASP A 118 3.12 28.74 2.63
C ASP A 118 3.31 28.17 1.21
N ASN A 119 2.21 27.78 0.54
CA ASN A 119 2.19 27.17 -0.78
C ASN A 119 2.84 25.78 -0.85
N THR A 120 3.13 25.16 0.29
CA THR A 120 3.48 23.74 0.33
C THR A 120 2.23 22.87 0.37
N TYR A 121 2.41 21.57 0.19
CA TYR A 121 1.33 20.61 0.24
C TYR A 121 1.56 19.60 1.35
N LYS A 122 0.46 19.17 1.94
CA LYS A 122 0.42 18.09 2.90
C LYS A 122 -0.58 17.04 2.46
N PHE A 123 -0.30 15.79 2.82
CA PHE A 123 -1.23 14.70 2.60
C PHE A 123 -1.95 14.34 3.89
N LYS A 124 -3.23 14.00 3.74
CA LYS A 124 -4.06 13.45 4.81
C LYS A 124 -4.68 12.15 4.32
N TYR A 125 -4.63 11.14 5.18
CA TYR A 125 -5.07 9.80 4.85
C TYR A 125 -6.24 9.42 5.74
N THR A 126 -7.34 9.01 5.13
CA THR A 126 -8.39 8.29 5.83
C THR A 126 -8.31 6.84 5.40
N VAL A 127 -8.04 5.95 6.34
CA VAL A 127 -8.03 4.52 6.07
C VAL A 127 -9.35 3.92 6.52
N ARG A 128 -10.02 3.23 5.60
CA ARG A 128 -11.24 2.49 5.84
C ARG A 128 -10.93 1.00 5.87
N GLY A 129 -11.24 0.34 6.98
CA GLY A 129 -11.22 -1.12 7.11
C GLY A 129 -12.61 -1.70 6.91
N ILE A 130 -12.82 -2.43 5.83
CA ILE A 130 -14.11 -3.05 5.48
C ILE A 130 -14.27 -4.35 6.23
N ILE A 131 -15.30 -4.44 7.08
CA ILE A 131 -15.65 -5.65 7.85
C ILE A 131 -16.61 -6.53 7.04
N SER A 132 -17.61 -5.91 6.41
CA SER A 132 -18.55 -6.62 5.55
C SER A 132 -19.11 -5.72 4.48
N ASN A 133 -19.36 -6.29 3.31
CA ASN A 133 -20.09 -5.65 2.22
C ASN A 133 -21.06 -6.69 1.66
N LYS A 134 -22.36 -6.52 1.89
CA LYS A 134 -23.38 -7.53 1.53
C LYS A 134 -24.56 -6.89 0.79
N PRO A 135 -25.16 -7.58 -0.19
CA PRO A 135 -26.39 -7.11 -0.80
C PRO A 135 -27.55 -7.21 0.20
N VAL A 136 -28.35 -6.16 0.29
CA VAL A 136 -29.55 -6.09 1.13
C VAL A 136 -30.70 -5.56 0.27
N ARG A 137 -31.91 -6.10 0.48
CA ARG A 137 -33.12 -5.55 -0.15
C ARG A 137 -33.69 -4.44 0.72
N TYR A 138 -33.74 -3.23 0.19
CA TYR A 138 -34.38 -2.08 0.82
C TYR A 138 -35.48 -1.55 -0.10
N GLN A 139 -36.75 -1.66 0.33
CA GLN A 139 -37.91 -1.16 -0.42
C GLN A 139 -37.94 -1.62 -1.91
N ASN A 140 -37.68 -2.91 -2.16
CA ASN A 140 -37.56 -3.53 -3.49
C ASN A 140 -36.34 -3.12 -4.33
N PHE A 141 -35.41 -2.33 -3.80
CA PHE A 141 -34.11 -2.07 -4.41
C PHE A 141 -33.05 -2.99 -3.81
N GLU A 142 -32.16 -3.49 -4.65
CA GLU A 142 -30.93 -4.14 -4.21
C GLU A 142 -29.89 -3.06 -3.94
N ILE A 143 -29.47 -2.95 -2.68
CA ILE A 143 -28.43 -2.03 -2.23
C ILE A 143 -27.27 -2.82 -1.62
N MET A 144 -26.10 -2.19 -1.52
CA MET A 144 -24.97 -2.76 -0.79
C MET A 144 -24.89 -2.12 0.60
N GLU A 145 -24.90 -2.94 1.65
CA GLU A 145 -24.66 -2.51 3.02
C GLU A 145 -23.18 -2.76 3.37
N GLU A 146 -22.44 -1.68 3.60
CA GLU A 146 -21.03 -1.70 4.00
C GLU A 146 -20.90 -1.41 5.50
N LEU A 147 -20.26 -2.33 6.24
CA LEU A 147 -19.84 -2.12 7.62
C LEU A 147 -18.33 -1.92 7.63
N TYR A 148 -17.87 -0.81 8.21
CA TYR A 148 -16.47 -0.43 8.19
C TYR A 148 -16.04 0.29 9.46
N THR A 149 -14.72 0.36 9.67
CA THR A 149 -14.07 1.29 10.60
C THR A 149 -13.24 2.30 9.83
N GLU A 150 -13.04 3.49 10.40
CA GLU A 150 -12.18 4.52 9.81
C GLU A 150 -11.12 4.96 10.81
N THR A 151 -9.92 5.21 10.30
CA THR A 151 -8.79 5.75 11.06
C THR A 151 -8.12 6.83 10.22
N VAL A 152 -7.81 7.97 10.83
CA VAL A 152 -7.12 9.08 10.15
C VAL A 152 -5.64 9.01 10.48
N ILE A 153 -4.78 9.09 9.47
CA ILE A 153 -3.33 9.20 9.60
C ILE A 153 -2.94 10.62 9.18
N GLY A 154 -2.20 11.32 10.04
CA GLY A 154 -1.81 12.72 9.88
C GLY A 154 -2.36 13.64 10.96
N LEU A 155 -2.11 14.95 10.84
CA LEU A 155 -2.59 15.93 11.83
C LEU A 155 -4.09 16.18 11.68
N GLN A 156 -4.74 16.42 12.82
CA GLN A 156 -6.11 16.93 12.91
C GLN A 156 -6.24 18.24 12.10
N PRO A 157 -7.40 18.49 11.45
CA PRO A 157 -7.56 19.66 10.60
C PRO A 157 -7.38 20.94 11.42
N ASP A 158 -6.52 21.83 10.95
CA ASP A 158 -6.49 23.20 11.42
C ASP A 158 -7.67 23.95 10.80
N LYS A 159 -8.38 24.76 11.60
CA LYS A 159 -9.64 25.42 11.17
C LYS A 159 -9.44 26.46 10.06
N SER A 160 -8.19 26.78 9.74
CA SER A 160 -7.77 27.82 8.81
C SER A 160 -7.38 27.31 7.42
N ALA A 161 -7.37 25.99 7.20
CA ALA A 161 -6.95 25.43 5.93
C ALA A 161 -8.01 25.62 4.84
N VAL A 162 -7.59 26.17 3.70
CA VAL A 162 -8.40 26.25 2.49
C VAL A 162 -8.34 24.88 1.83
N TYR A 163 -9.41 24.11 1.93
CA TYR A 163 -9.53 22.83 1.24
C TYR A 163 -9.44 23.04 -0.26
N ASP A 164 -8.31 22.64 -0.86
CA ASP A 164 -8.28 22.36 -2.29
C ASP A 164 -9.15 21.11 -2.48
N THR A 165 -10.42 21.32 -2.82
CA THR A 165 -11.45 20.28 -2.97
C THR A 165 -11.19 19.36 -4.17
N ASN A 166 -10.02 19.49 -4.81
CA ASN A 166 -9.66 18.75 -6.00
C ASN A 166 -9.05 17.38 -5.66
N ALA A 167 -9.94 16.40 -5.74
CA ALA A 167 -9.70 14.96 -5.93
C ALA A 167 -9.04 14.22 -4.76
N VAL A 168 -9.88 13.72 -3.86
CA VAL A 168 -9.53 12.54 -3.04
C VAL A 168 -9.21 11.39 -3.99
N LYS A 169 -8.02 10.80 -3.86
CA LYS A 169 -7.62 9.61 -4.62
C LYS A 169 -7.78 8.38 -3.74
N THR A 170 -8.36 7.33 -4.31
CA THR A 170 -8.65 6.08 -3.59
C THR A 170 -7.61 5.02 -3.93
N LEU A 171 -6.95 4.48 -2.92
CA LEU A 171 -5.99 3.39 -3.01
C LEU A 171 -6.59 2.13 -2.38
N HIS A 172 -6.95 1.14 -3.20
CA HIS A 172 -7.38 -0.18 -2.75
C HIS A 172 -6.17 -1.01 -2.31
N ILE A 173 -5.58 -0.66 -1.16
CA ILE A 173 -4.26 -1.16 -0.76
C ILE A 173 -4.21 -2.68 -0.58
N SER A 174 -5.25 -3.29 -0.02
CA SER A 174 -5.33 -4.76 0.08
C SER A 174 -5.43 -5.40 -1.31
N GLY A 175 -6.15 -4.79 -2.25
CA GLY A 175 -6.21 -5.25 -3.64
C GLY A 175 -4.85 -5.19 -4.33
N VAL A 176 -4.10 -4.11 -4.13
CA VAL A 176 -2.72 -3.94 -4.65
C VAL A 176 -1.78 -5.00 -4.07
N LEU A 177 -1.80 -5.22 -2.75
CA LEU A 177 -0.98 -6.26 -2.11
C LEU A 177 -1.38 -7.66 -2.60
N ASN A 178 -2.67 -7.97 -2.66
CA ASN A 178 -3.16 -9.27 -3.10
C ASN A 178 -2.73 -9.57 -4.55
N ASN A 179 -2.82 -8.57 -5.44
CA ASN A 179 -2.34 -8.70 -6.81
C ASN A 179 -0.83 -8.96 -6.86
N PHE A 180 -0.04 -8.20 -6.08
CA PHE A 180 1.40 -8.38 -5.98
C PHE A 180 1.77 -9.78 -5.48
N VAL A 181 1.19 -10.25 -4.38
CA VAL A 181 1.43 -11.56 -3.79
C VAL A 181 1.12 -12.68 -4.79
N ALA A 182 -0.04 -12.62 -5.45
CA ALA A 182 -0.46 -13.60 -6.44
C ALA A 182 0.49 -13.65 -7.65
N ARG A 183 0.84 -12.48 -8.22
CA ARG A 183 1.74 -12.39 -9.37
C ARG A 183 3.16 -12.82 -9.03
N MET A 184 3.63 -12.53 -7.82
CA MET A 184 4.97 -12.85 -7.37
C MET A 184 5.13 -14.31 -6.93
N ASP A 185 4.04 -15.09 -6.87
CA ASP A 185 4.02 -16.46 -6.38
C ASP A 185 4.60 -16.52 -4.96
N LEU A 186 3.98 -15.71 -4.10
CA LEU A 186 4.27 -15.58 -2.67
C LEU A 186 3.12 -16.18 -1.86
N GLU A 187 3.44 -16.71 -0.68
CA GLU A 187 2.44 -17.28 0.22
C GLU A 187 1.64 -16.18 0.91
N GLN A 188 0.33 -16.14 0.67
CA GLN A 188 -0.58 -15.14 1.27
C GLN A 188 -0.57 -15.21 2.81
N ALA A 189 -0.29 -16.38 3.39
CA ALA A 189 -0.18 -16.57 4.84
C ALA A 189 0.97 -15.77 5.48
N CYS A 190 1.97 -15.34 4.69
CA CYS A 190 3.05 -14.48 5.17
C CYS A 190 2.66 -12.99 5.25
N TYR A 191 1.43 -12.64 4.87
CA TYR A 191 0.91 -11.27 4.84
C TYR A 191 -0.36 -11.15 5.67
N PRO A 192 -0.26 -10.81 6.97
CA PRO A 192 -1.42 -10.73 7.86
C PRO A 192 -2.54 -9.81 7.35
N ALA A 193 -2.20 -8.74 6.63
CA ALA A 193 -3.17 -7.83 6.02
C ALA A 193 -4.14 -8.50 5.03
N LEU A 194 -3.79 -9.67 4.48
CA LEU A 194 -4.59 -10.44 3.54
C LEU A 194 -5.31 -11.64 4.18
N ASN A 195 -4.97 -11.99 5.42
CA ASN A 195 -5.47 -13.18 6.11
C ASN A 195 -5.67 -12.90 7.62
N PRO A 196 -6.66 -12.07 7.99
CA PRO A 196 -6.92 -11.74 9.39
C PRO A 196 -7.42 -12.95 10.23
N HIS A 197 -7.77 -14.07 9.59
CA HIS A 197 -8.41 -15.23 10.23
C HIS A 197 -7.48 -16.43 10.48
N ILE A 198 -6.18 -16.33 10.14
CA ILE A 198 -5.20 -17.41 10.34
C ILE A 198 -4.17 -16.96 11.37
N SER A 199 -4.56 -16.96 12.64
CA SER A 199 -3.65 -16.93 13.79
C SER A 199 -4.35 -17.46 15.02
#